data_AF-A0A376ZYD9-F1
#
_entry.id   AF-A0A376ZYD9-F1
#
_cell.length_a   1.000
_cell.length_b   1.000
_cell.length_c   1.000
_cell.angle_alpha   90.00
_cell.angle_beta   90.00
_cell.angle_gamma   90.00
#
_symmetry.space_group_name_H-M   'P 1'
#
loop_
_entity.id
_entity.type
_entity.pdbx_description
1 polymer ?
#
loop_
_entity_poly.entity_id
_entity_poly.type
_entity_poly.pdbx_seq_one_letter_code
_entity_poly.pdbx_strand_id
1 'polypeptide(L)'
;MTLDFRMSSTCLFSDIVLPTATWYEKDDMNTSDMHPFIHPLSAAVDPAWESRSDWEIYKGIAKAFSQVCVGHLGKETDVVLQPLLHDSPAELSQPCKCSTGAKANAI
;
A
#
# COMPACT_ATOMS: atom_id res chain seq x y z
N MET A 1 12.34 -1.58 -6.68
CA MET A 1 12.70 -1.68 -5.26
C MET A 1 11.89 -2.80 -4.64
N THR A 2 12.53 -3.71 -3.91
CA THR A 2 11.87 -4.81 -3.22
C THR A 2 12.40 -4.94 -1.79
N LEU A 3 11.51 -5.31 -0.87
CA LEU A 3 11.77 -5.56 0.54
C LEU A 3 11.56 -7.05 0.78
N ASP A 4 12.60 -7.77 1.18
CA ASP A 4 12.51 -9.21 1.41
C ASP A 4 13.60 -9.65 2.39
N PHE A 5 13.31 -10.67 3.19
CA PHE A 5 14.26 -11.28 4.13
C PHE A 5 15.05 -12.41 3.45
N ARG A 6 14.68 -12.79 2.23
CA ARG A 6 15.40 -13.73 1.37
C ARG A 6 15.53 -13.20 -0.04
N MET A 7 16.51 -13.70 -0.79
CA MET A 7 16.66 -13.35 -2.20
C MET A 7 15.60 -14.07 -3.07
N SER A 8 14.40 -13.49 -3.17
CA SER A 8 13.34 -13.98 -4.04
C SER A 8 13.62 -13.69 -5.52
N SER A 9 12.87 -14.32 -6.43
CA SER A 9 12.95 -14.02 -7.86
C SER A 9 12.70 -12.54 -8.16
N THR A 10 11.75 -11.91 -7.47
CA THR A 10 11.51 -10.47 -7.59
C THR A 10 12.73 -9.65 -7.15
N CYS A 11 13.41 -10.05 -6.07
CA CYS A 11 14.65 -9.39 -5.65
C CYS A 11 15.76 -9.52 -6.70
N LEU A 12 15.86 -10.68 -7.36
CA LEU A 12 16.87 -10.92 -8.41
C LEU A 12 16.71 -10.01 -9.63
N PHE A 13 15.49 -9.59 -9.92
CA PHE A 13 15.18 -8.67 -11.01
C PHE A 13 14.96 -7.22 -10.55
N SER A 14 15.25 -6.89 -9.28
CA SER A 14 15.08 -5.55 -8.73
C SER A 14 16.38 -4.78 -8.68
N ASP A 15 16.32 -3.47 -9.01
CA ASP A 15 17.50 -2.59 -8.94
C ASP A 15 17.99 -2.35 -7.50
N ILE A 16 17.06 -2.34 -6.54
CA ILE A 16 17.34 -2.09 -5.12
C ILE A 16 16.58 -3.13 -4.29
N VAL A 17 17.32 -3.82 -3.43
CA VAL A 17 16.80 -4.78 -2.45
C VAL A 17 17.15 -4.28 -1.06
N LEU A 18 16.15 -4.17 -0.18
CA LEU A 18 16.32 -3.76 1.22
C LEU A 18 16.00 -4.95 2.14
N PRO A 19 16.86 -5.26 3.13
CA PRO A 19 16.65 -6.39 4.02
C PRO A 19 15.52 -6.09 5.00
N THR A 20 14.40 -6.81 4.90
CA THR A 20 13.30 -6.71 5.87
C THR A 20 13.45 -7.76 6.98
N ALA A 21 12.91 -7.47 8.16
CA ALA A 21 12.91 -8.39 9.30
C ALA A 21 11.99 -9.59 9.05
N THR A 22 12.38 -10.77 9.53
CA THR A 22 11.50 -11.95 9.48
C THR A 22 10.31 -11.79 10.44
N TRP A 23 9.36 -12.72 10.37
CA TRP A 23 8.17 -12.71 11.23
C TRP A 23 8.48 -12.86 12.74
N TYR A 24 9.66 -13.37 13.09
CA TYR A 24 10.10 -13.54 14.48
C TYR A 24 10.96 -12.39 14.99
N GLU A 25 11.09 -11.32 14.21
CA GLU A 25 11.94 -10.16 14.51
C GLU A 25 11.17 -8.84 14.46
N LYS A 26 9.82 -8.90 14.41
CA LYS A 26 8.97 -7.71 14.34
C LYS A 26 7.63 -7.90 15.05
N ASP A 27 7.06 -6.78 15.48
CA ASP A 27 5.71 -6.72 16.04
C ASP A 27 4.70 -6.38 14.94
N ASP A 28 3.66 -7.21 14.81
CA ASP A 28 2.55 -7.01 13.86
C ASP A 28 1.31 -7.80 14.32
N MET A 29 0.20 -7.75 13.58
CA MET A 29 -1.01 -8.54 13.86
C MET A 29 -1.38 -9.45 12.69
N ASN A 30 -1.95 -10.62 12.98
CA ASN A 30 -2.44 -11.56 11.99
C ASN A 30 -3.86 -12.06 12.31
N THR A 31 -4.67 -12.20 11.28
CA THR A 31 -6.02 -12.78 11.28
C THR A 31 -6.20 -13.67 10.05
N SER A 32 -7.14 -14.62 10.10
CA SER A 32 -7.46 -15.52 8.98
C SER A 32 -8.96 -15.83 8.94
N ASP A 33 -9.52 -16.04 7.74
CA ASP A 33 -10.93 -16.42 7.54
C ASP A 33 -11.31 -17.73 8.25
N MET A 34 -10.33 -18.58 8.53
CA MET A 34 -10.53 -19.91 9.10
C MET A 34 -10.96 -19.88 10.57
N HIS A 35 -10.71 -18.78 11.29
CA HIS A 35 -10.99 -18.68 12.72
C HIS A 35 -11.22 -17.23 13.18
N PRO A 36 -11.98 -16.99 14.26
CA PRO A 36 -12.24 -15.64 14.75
C PRO A 36 -11.15 -15.06 15.68
N PHE A 37 -9.94 -15.62 15.68
CA PHE A 37 -8.84 -15.16 16.54
C PHE A 37 -7.94 -14.14 15.84
N ILE A 38 -7.61 -13.08 16.57
CA ILE A 38 -6.52 -12.14 16.26
C ILE A 38 -5.33 -12.49 17.15
N HIS A 39 -4.13 -12.55 16.57
CA HIS A 39 -2.91 -12.86 17.30
C HIS A 39 -1.72 -12.04 16.79
N PRO A 40 -0.75 -11.71 17.65
CA PRO A 40 0.39 -10.91 17.27
C PRO A 40 1.50 -11.75 16.59
N LEU A 41 2.27 -11.10 15.74
CA LEU A 41 3.69 -11.42 15.55
C LEU A 41 4.45 -10.64 16.63
N SER A 42 5.46 -11.25 17.22
CA SER A 42 6.28 -10.60 18.25
C SER A 42 7.75 -10.86 17.97
N ALA A 43 8.57 -9.83 18.18
CA ALA A 43 10.01 -9.94 18.05
C ALA A 43 10.56 -10.86 19.16
N ALA A 44 10.95 -12.08 18.77
CA ALA A 44 11.66 -13.01 19.65
C ALA A 44 13.09 -12.52 19.92
N VAL A 45 13.70 -11.88 18.91
CA VAL A 45 15.00 -11.20 18.97
C VAL A 45 14.95 -9.95 18.10
N ASP A 46 15.91 -9.04 18.29
CA ASP A 46 16.07 -7.91 17.39
C ASP A 46 16.40 -8.39 15.96
N PRO A 47 15.96 -7.66 14.91
CA PRO A 47 16.26 -8.00 13.52
C PRO A 47 17.75 -8.23 13.28
N ALA A 48 18.09 -9.39 12.72
CA ALA A 48 19.48 -9.74 12.47
C ALA A 48 20.14 -8.81 11.44
N TRP A 49 21.44 -8.56 11.62
CA TRP A 49 22.26 -7.69 10.77
C TRP A 49 21.69 -6.28 10.61
N GLU A 50 21.54 -5.79 9.37
CA GLU A 50 20.99 -4.48 9.05
C GLU A 50 19.51 -4.55 8.66
N SER A 51 18.86 -5.71 8.90
CA SER A 51 17.44 -5.85 8.62
C SER A 51 16.61 -4.95 9.53
N ARG A 52 15.45 -4.52 9.04
CA ARG A 52 14.51 -3.67 9.76
C ARG A 52 13.09 -4.10 9.43
N SER A 53 12.13 -3.85 10.32
CA SER A 53 10.72 -4.10 9.98
C SER A 53 10.28 -3.22 8.81
N ASP A 54 9.32 -3.69 8.02
CA ASP A 54 8.78 -2.94 6.88
C ASP A 54 8.32 -1.53 7.30
N TRP A 55 7.73 -1.43 8.50
CA TRP A 55 7.33 -0.19 9.13
C TRP A 55 8.49 0.80 9.30
N GLU A 56 9.61 0.37 9.91
CA GLU A 56 10.76 1.25 10.12
C GLU A 56 11.47 1.61 8.80
N ILE A 57 11.44 0.71 7.80
CA ILE A 57 12.01 1.00 6.48
C ILE A 57 11.20 2.10 5.77
N TYR A 58 9.88 1.97 5.68
CA TYR A 58 9.04 3.00 5.07
C TYR A 58 9.06 4.31 5.87
N LYS A 59 9.15 4.26 7.20
CA LYS A 59 9.36 5.46 8.02
C LYS A 59 10.68 6.17 7.68
N GLY A 60 11.76 5.41 7.51
CA GLY A 60 13.05 5.93 7.07
C GLY A 60 13.00 6.56 5.68
N ILE A 61 12.35 5.90 4.73
CA ILE A 61 12.13 6.42 3.37
C ILE A 61 11.30 7.70 3.41
N ALA A 62 10.22 7.74 4.18
CA ALA A 62 9.38 8.92 4.33
C ALA A 62 10.19 10.10 4.90
N LYS A 63 11.03 9.88 5.90
CA LYS A 63 11.93 10.90 6.46
C LYS A 63 12.91 11.44 5.41
N ALA A 64 13.51 10.57 4.62
CA ALA A 64 14.42 10.97 3.54
C ALA A 64 13.68 11.73 2.44
N PHE A 65 12.50 11.24 2.04
CA PHE A 65 11.63 11.90 1.06
C PHE A 65 11.28 13.32 1.50
N SER A 66 10.85 13.52 2.76
CA SER A 66 10.53 14.84 3.30
C SER A 66 11.70 15.82 3.29
N GLN A 67 12.94 15.34 3.35
CA GLN A 67 14.13 16.18 3.24
C GLN A 67 14.44 16.53 1.78
N VAL A 68 14.36 15.53 0.90
CA VAL A 68 14.74 15.66 -0.51
C VAL A 68 13.69 16.43 -1.33
N CYS A 69 12.42 16.39 -0.94
CA CYS A 69 11.35 17.05 -1.69
C CYS A 69 11.34 18.58 -1.55
N VAL A 70 12.06 19.15 -0.57
CA VAL A 70 12.06 20.59 -0.30
C VAL A 70 12.63 21.36 -1.50
N GLY A 71 11.90 22.37 -1.95
CA GLY A 71 12.24 23.16 -3.15
C GLY A 71 11.70 22.56 -4.45
N HIS A 72 11.17 21.34 -4.41
CA HIS A 72 10.51 20.69 -5.55
C HIS A 72 9.00 20.49 -5.33
N LEU A 73 8.61 20.05 -4.13
CA LEU A 73 7.22 19.78 -3.74
C LEU A 73 6.93 20.41 -2.37
N GLY A 74 5.80 21.11 -2.27
CA GLY A 74 5.33 21.78 -1.06
C GLY A 74 3.89 21.39 -0.71
N LYS A 75 3.02 22.38 -0.54
CA LYS A 75 1.59 22.16 -0.32
C LYS A 75 0.88 22.12 -1.66
N GLU A 76 0.80 20.92 -2.22
CA GLU A 76 0.20 20.70 -3.53
C GLU A 76 -1.32 20.48 -3.42
N THR A 77 -2.02 20.81 -4.50
CA THR A 77 -3.44 20.44 -4.69
C THR A 77 -3.49 19.31 -5.70
N ASP A 78 -4.02 18.16 -5.29
CA ASP A 78 -4.10 16.97 -6.12
C ASP A 78 -5.54 16.73 -6.61
N VAL A 79 -5.69 16.18 -7.82
CA VAL A 79 -6.98 15.80 -8.42
C VAL A 79 -7.02 14.28 -8.49
N VAL A 80 -7.73 13.66 -7.54
CA VAL A 80 -7.83 12.21 -7.43
C VAL A 80 -9.17 11.73 -8.00
N LEU A 81 -9.11 10.88 -9.01
CA LEU A 81 -10.29 10.20 -9.52
C LEU A 81 -10.64 9.02 -8.62
N GLN A 82 -11.81 9.05 -8.00
CA GLN A 82 -12.33 7.96 -7.18
C GLN A 82 -13.50 7.28 -7.90
N PRO A 83 -13.48 5.95 -8.07
CA PRO A 83 -14.63 5.24 -8.62
C PRO A 83 -15.83 5.32 -7.67
N LEU A 84 -17.01 5.06 -8.23
CA LEU A 84 -18.21 4.85 -7.42
C LEU A 84 -18.02 3.59 -6.58
N LEU A 85 -18.17 3.71 -5.26
CA LEU A 85 -17.93 2.62 -4.33
C LEU A 85 -19.22 1.88 -3.97
N HIS A 86 -19.11 0.57 -3.76
CA HIS A 86 -20.12 -0.21 -3.05
C HIS A 86 -20.20 0.21 -1.57
N ASP A 87 -21.33 -0.03 -0.91
CA ASP A 87 -21.62 0.41 0.47
C ASP A 87 -21.47 1.93 0.64
N SER A 88 -21.84 2.69 -0.40
CA SER A 88 -21.77 4.15 -0.40
C SER A 88 -23.03 4.76 -1.04
N PRO A 89 -23.42 6.00 -0.70
CA PRO A 89 -24.62 6.61 -1.29
C PRO A 89 -24.61 6.68 -2.82
N ALA A 90 -23.43 6.68 -3.44
CA ALA A 90 -23.26 6.76 -4.88
C ALA A 90 -23.30 5.38 -5.58
N GLU A 91 -23.51 4.29 -4.83
CA GLU A 91 -23.55 2.93 -5.37
C GLU A 91 -24.68 2.72 -6.39
N LEU A 92 -25.82 3.40 -6.20
CA LEU A 92 -26.99 3.34 -7.08
C LEU A 92 -26.87 4.31 -8.28
N SER A 93 -25.80 4.15 -9.06
CA SER A 93 -25.45 5.10 -10.12
C SER A 93 -26.21 4.92 -11.44
N GLN A 94 -26.27 3.71 -11.98
CA GLN A 94 -26.89 3.40 -13.27
C GLN A 94 -28.06 2.41 -13.12
N PRO A 95 -29.24 2.86 -12.68
CA PRO A 95 -30.38 1.98 -12.41
C PRO A 95 -31.08 1.43 -13.67
N CYS A 96 -30.97 2.11 -14.82
CA CYS A 96 -31.67 1.73 -16.06
C CYS A 96 -30.72 1.68 -17.27
N LYS A 97 -31.00 0.79 -18.23
CA LYS A 97 -30.33 0.80 -19.54
C LYS A 97 -30.89 1.93 -20.41
N CYS A 98 -30.03 2.64 -21.13
CA CYS A 98 -30.48 3.58 -22.16
C CYS A 98 -31.15 2.79 -23.31
N SER A 99 -32.47 2.91 -23.45
CA SER A 99 -33.17 2.43 -24.65
C SER A 99 -32.87 3.38 -25.81
N THR A 100 -32.26 2.89 -26.88
CA THR A 100 -31.92 3.65 -28.08
C THR A 100 -33.18 4.33 -28.66
N GLY A 101 -33.29 5.66 -28.51
CA GLY A 101 -34.50 6.36 -28.93
C GLY A 101 -34.57 7.86 -28.65
N ALA A 102 -33.47 8.61 -28.66
CA ALA A 102 -33.52 10.07 -28.82
C ALA A 102 -32.16 10.58 -29.30
N LYS A 103 -32.11 11.09 -30.54
CA LYS A 103 -31.00 11.92 -31.01
C LYS A 103 -30.97 13.18 -30.14
N ALA A 104 -29.97 13.32 -29.29
CA ALA A 104 -29.59 14.60 -28.71
C ALA A 104 -28.24 14.99 -29.35
N ASN A 105 -28.29 16.04 -30.16
CA ASN A 105 -27.12 16.67 -30.77
C ASN A 105 -26.12 17.05 -29.68
N ALA A 106 -24.91 16.51 -29.77
CA ALA A 106 -23.74 17.07 -29.11
C ALA A 106 -23.01 17.97 -30.11
N ILE A 107 -22.73 19.20 -29.66
CA ILE A 107 -21.65 20.04 -30.19
C ILE A 107 -20.33 19.38 -29.80
#